data_AF-A0A1Q7ZE51-F1
#
_entry.id   AF-A0A1Q7ZE51-F1
#
_cell.length_a   1.000
_cell.length_b   1.000
_cell.length_c   1.000
_cell.angle_alpha   90.00
_cell.angle_beta   90.00
_cell.angle_gamma   90.00
#
_symmetry.space_group_name_H-M   'P 1'
#
loop_
_entity.id
_entity.type
_entity.pdbx_description
1 polymer ?
#
loop_
_entity_poly.entity_id
_entity_poly.type
_entity_poly.pdbx_seq_one_letter_code
_entity_poly.pdbx_strand_id
1 'polypeptide(L)'
;ELWLFAVDIGDGLTAADCRGITRFRQRGGGVLATRDHQDLGSSLCTLGGVGRAHFFHTRNPDPDESRRTIDDSATRSISWPNYHSGSNGDYQIITPVEPVHELLHNPSAPSRMIRHFPAHPHEGAVGVPDGEARVRVIAIGKSRKTGRTFNLVVAFERAKDKQGHTLGRGIAEASFHHFVDYNWDTEKGAPSFVVEPPGEGIKREPNALSDIKAYVRNLAIWLAPSPRE
;
A
#
# COMPACT_ATOMS: atom_id res chain seq x y z
N GLU A 1 -3.91 -4.39 -16.29
CA GLU A 1 -3.71 -3.65 -15.02
C GLU A 1 -2.40 -2.89 -15.08
N LEU A 2 -2.17 -1.93 -14.18
CA LEU A 2 -0.91 -1.21 -14.02
C LEU A 2 -0.54 -1.19 -12.53
N TRP A 3 0.69 -1.59 -12.21
CA TRP A 3 1.21 -1.61 -10.85
C TRP A 3 2.38 -0.64 -10.77
N LEU A 4 2.26 0.38 -9.92
CA LEU A 4 3.23 1.46 -9.76
C LEU A 4 3.90 1.37 -8.41
N PHE A 5 5.21 1.16 -8.45
CA PHE A 5 6.10 1.10 -7.29
C PHE A 5 6.92 2.37 -7.26
N ALA A 6 6.47 3.38 -6.52
CA ALA A 6 7.06 4.70 -6.54
C ALA A 6 8.18 4.81 -5.48
N VAL A 7 9.40 5.06 -5.97
CA VAL A 7 10.63 5.18 -5.18
C VAL A 7 11.35 6.52 -5.42
N ASP A 8 10.64 7.49 -6.02
CA ASP A 8 11.13 8.86 -6.23
C ASP A 8 10.79 9.77 -5.04
N ILE A 9 11.20 11.05 -5.09
CA ILE A 9 10.87 12.05 -4.04
C ILE A 9 10.14 13.28 -4.61
N GLY A 10 9.40 13.10 -5.70
CA GLY A 10 8.40 14.07 -6.18
C GLY A 10 8.37 14.32 -7.69
N ASP A 11 9.27 13.73 -8.46
CA ASP A 11 9.46 13.97 -9.91
C ASP A 11 9.46 12.68 -10.76
N GLY A 12 9.14 11.53 -10.17
CA GLY A 12 9.12 10.24 -10.87
C GLY A 12 8.01 10.07 -11.91
N LEU A 13 7.00 10.95 -11.94
CA LEU A 13 5.90 10.93 -12.91
C LEU A 13 5.79 12.28 -13.62
N THR A 14 5.91 12.25 -14.94
CA THR A 14 5.69 13.44 -15.76
C THR A 14 4.21 13.73 -15.92
N ALA A 15 3.87 14.96 -16.34
CA ALA A 15 2.50 15.30 -16.69
C ALA A 15 1.93 14.40 -17.82
N ALA A 16 2.78 13.88 -18.72
CA ALA A 16 2.36 12.96 -19.77
C ALA A 16 1.97 11.59 -19.20
N ASP A 17 2.75 11.07 -18.26
CA ASP A 17 2.46 9.81 -17.55
C ASP A 17 1.15 9.91 -16.80
N CYS A 18 0.94 11.00 -16.05
CA CYS A 18 -0.28 11.25 -15.30
C CYS A 18 -1.52 11.25 -16.22
N ARG A 19 -1.44 11.91 -17.38
CA ARG A 19 -2.52 11.90 -18.38
C ARG A 19 -2.73 10.51 -18.98
N GLY A 20 -1.66 9.77 -19.22
CA GLY A 20 -1.71 8.39 -19.71
C GLY A 20 -2.44 7.46 -18.73
N ILE A 21 -2.03 7.48 -17.47
CA ILE A 21 -2.59 6.70 -16.37
C ILE A 21 -4.05 7.08 -16.12
N THR A 22 -4.37 8.38 -16.14
CA THR A 22 -5.76 8.86 -16.03
C THR A 22 -6.64 8.28 -17.12
N ARG A 23 -6.23 8.36 -18.40
CA ARG A 23 -6.98 7.77 -19.51
C ARG A 23 -7.06 6.25 -19.43
N PHE A 24 -6.00 5.60 -18.94
CA PHE A 24 -6.03 4.16 -18.70
C PHE A 24 -7.12 3.78 -17.68
N ARG A 25 -7.22 4.51 -16.56
CA ARG A 25 -8.29 4.32 -15.58
C ARG A 25 -9.67 4.66 -16.13
N GLN A 26 -9.81 5.74 -16.90
CA GLN A 26 -11.08 6.12 -17.54
C GLN A 26 -11.61 5.07 -18.52
N ARG A 27 -10.73 4.23 -19.08
CA ARG A 27 -11.08 3.07 -19.92
C ARG A 27 -11.31 1.78 -19.12
N GLY A 28 -11.47 1.88 -17.80
CA GLY A 28 -11.73 0.75 -16.91
C GLY A 28 -10.49 -0.02 -16.44
N GLY A 29 -9.28 0.45 -16.76
CA GLY A 29 -8.03 -0.19 -16.33
C GLY A 29 -7.80 -0.03 -14.82
N GLY A 30 -7.52 -1.13 -14.12
CA GLY A 30 -7.19 -1.11 -12.69
C GLY A 30 -5.75 -0.70 -12.40
N VAL A 31 -5.55 0.09 -11.34
CA VAL A 31 -4.24 0.60 -10.91
C VAL A 31 -3.95 0.21 -9.46
N LEU A 32 -2.78 -0.35 -9.20
CA LEU A 32 -2.17 -0.39 -7.88
C LEU A 32 -1.07 0.68 -7.82
N ALA A 33 -1.09 1.50 -6.78
CA ALA A 33 -0.05 2.46 -6.49
C ALA A 33 0.48 2.21 -5.08
N THR A 34 1.79 2.07 -4.95
CA THR A 34 2.46 1.85 -3.68
C THR A 34 3.69 2.73 -3.56
N ARG A 35 3.99 3.08 -2.31
CA ARG A 35 5.01 4.05 -1.90
C ARG A 35 5.77 3.50 -0.69
N ASP A 36 6.58 4.29 0.04
CA ASP A 36 7.13 3.81 1.33
C ASP A 36 7.13 4.82 2.49
N HIS A 37 8.24 5.32 3.05
CA HIS A 37 8.22 6.30 4.15
C HIS A 37 8.35 7.76 3.72
N GLN A 38 7.93 8.69 4.57
CA GLN A 38 8.12 10.12 4.43
C GLN A 38 7.66 10.64 3.06
N ASP A 39 8.56 11.05 2.17
CA ASP A 39 8.27 11.55 0.81
C ASP A 39 8.57 10.54 -0.31
N LEU A 40 9.01 9.32 0.03
CA LEU A 40 9.35 8.26 -0.92
C LEU A 40 8.09 7.78 -1.68
N GLY A 41 8.01 8.11 -2.95
CA GLY A 41 6.88 7.90 -3.85
C GLY A 41 5.96 9.10 -4.02
N SER A 42 6.35 10.31 -3.59
CA SER A 42 5.46 11.49 -3.58
C SER A 42 5.06 12.03 -4.95
N SER A 43 5.64 11.53 -6.06
CA SER A 43 5.08 11.76 -7.40
C SER A 43 3.64 11.24 -7.54
N LEU A 44 3.25 10.21 -6.78
CA LEU A 44 1.91 9.62 -6.85
C LEU A 44 0.79 10.62 -6.56
N CYS A 45 1.03 11.70 -5.81
CA CYS A 45 0.04 12.77 -5.56
C CYS A 45 -0.56 13.36 -6.84
N THR A 46 0.10 13.19 -7.98
CA THR A 46 -0.35 13.66 -9.30
C THR A 46 -1.40 12.75 -9.97
N LEU A 47 -1.70 11.57 -9.41
CA LEU A 47 -2.58 10.55 -9.99
C LEU A 47 -4.06 10.63 -9.58
N GLY A 48 -4.57 11.85 -9.40
CA GLY A 48 -5.99 12.08 -9.10
C GLY A 48 -6.44 11.38 -7.80
N GLY A 49 -7.61 10.73 -7.80
CA GLY A 49 -8.20 10.13 -6.59
C GLY A 49 -7.28 9.11 -5.89
N VAL A 50 -6.62 8.22 -6.63
CA VAL A 50 -5.67 7.25 -6.07
C VAL A 50 -4.46 7.97 -5.48
N GLY A 51 -3.95 8.99 -6.17
CA GLY A 51 -2.86 9.82 -5.67
C GLY A 51 -3.19 10.55 -4.36
N ARG A 52 -4.41 11.08 -4.23
CA ARG A 52 -4.88 11.78 -3.02
C ARG A 52 -5.01 10.87 -1.79
N ALA A 53 -5.07 9.55 -1.98
CA ALA A 53 -5.06 8.60 -0.86
C ALA A 53 -3.68 8.41 -0.23
N HIS A 54 -2.59 8.86 -0.86
CA HIS A 54 -1.25 8.74 -0.29
C HIS A 54 -0.87 10.03 0.45
N PHE A 55 -0.47 9.90 1.71
CA PHE A 55 -0.05 11.02 2.53
C PHE A 55 1.47 11.02 2.72
N PHE A 56 2.10 12.16 2.45
CA PHE A 56 3.55 12.34 2.55
C PHE A 56 3.89 13.50 3.49
N HIS A 57 5.17 13.65 3.82
CA HIS A 57 5.62 14.70 4.73
C HIS A 57 5.40 16.10 4.15
N THR A 58 5.79 16.30 2.90
CA THR A 58 5.81 17.62 2.24
C THR A 58 4.67 17.81 1.24
N ARG A 59 4.09 16.72 0.74
CA ARG A 59 3.02 16.74 -0.27
C ARG A 59 1.81 15.95 0.21
N ASN A 60 0.63 16.56 0.15
CA ASN A 60 -0.62 15.95 0.63
C ASN A 60 -0.47 15.37 2.06
N PRO A 61 -0.11 16.18 3.06
CA PRO A 61 0.11 15.68 4.42
C PRO A 61 -1.16 15.06 4.99
N ASP A 62 -0.98 14.10 5.91
CA ASP A 62 -2.10 13.40 6.54
C ASP A 62 -3.08 14.43 7.12
N PRO A 63 -4.38 14.39 6.80
CA PRO A 63 -5.34 15.37 7.30
C PRO A 63 -5.48 15.34 8.82
N ASP A 64 -5.19 14.21 9.47
CA ASP A 64 -5.12 14.09 10.93
C ASP A 64 -3.74 14.54 11.41
N GLU A 65 -3.68 15.75 11.96
CA GLU A 65 -2.42 16.36 12.44
C GLU A 65 -1.74 15.52 13.53
N SER A 66 -2.49 14.72 14.29
CA SER A 66 -1.89 13.84 15.30
C SER A 66 -1.04 12.71 14.71
N ARG A 67 -1.23 12.41 13.42
CA ARG A 67 -0.44 11.44 12.63
C ARG A 67 0.82 12.04 12.03
N ARG A 68 0.98 13.37 12.09
CA ARG A 68 2.14 14.10 11.58
C ARG A 68 3.32 14.11 12.55
N THR A 69 3.65 12.94 13.08
CA THR A 69 4.73 12.74 14.05
C THR A 69 5.51 11.49 13.71
N ILE A 70 6.80 11.51 14.04
CA ILE A 70 7.72 10.38 13.84
C ILE A 70 7.21 9.18 14.67
N ASP A 71 7.13 8.00 14.04
CA ASP A 71 6.73 6.75 14.66
C ASP A 71 7.96 5.86 14.94
N ASP A 72 8.76 5.54 13.91
CA ASP A 72 10.08 4.95 14.11
C ASP A 72 11.14 6.04 14.36
N SER A 73 11.69 6.08 15.58
CA SER A 73 12.76 7.02 15.93
C SER A 73 14.17 6.41 15.81
N ALA A 74 14.29 5.15 15.36
CA ALA A 74 15.57 4.47 15.25
C ALA A 74 16.36 4.98 14.04
N THR A 75 15.72 5.09 12.88
CA THR A 75 16.33 5.65 11.67
C THR A 75 16.14 7.17 11.62
N ARG A 76 17.08 7.90 12.25
CA ARG A 76 17.00 9.37 12.47
C ARG A 76 16.91 10.23 11.20
N SER A 77 17.26 9.70 10.04
CA SER A 77 17.16 10.39 8.75
C SER A 77 15.75 10.39 8.18
N ILE A 78 14.85 9.56 8.71
CA ILE A 78 13.47 9.41 8.24
C ILE A 78 12.54 10.14 9.21
N SER A 79 11.72 11.04 8.67
CA SER A 79 10.64 11.71 9.42
C SER A 79 9.32 10.95 9.27
N TRP A 80 8.18 11.60 9.45
CA TRP A 80 6.87 10.99 9.29
C TRP A 80 6.33 11.14 7.85
N PRO A 81 5.40 10.26 7.40
CA PRO A 81 4.99 9.02 8.06
C PRO A 81 6.05 7.92 7.92
N ASN A 82 6.26 7.14 8.98
CA ASN A 82 7.23 6.03 9.01
C ASN A 82 6.86 4.96 10.06
N TYR A 83 5.70 4.32 9.90
CA TYR A 83 5.22 3.39 10.91
C TYR A 83 6.06 2.10 10.94
N HIS A 84 6.43 1.66 12.14
CA HIS A 84 7.28 0.47 12.31
C HIS A 84 6.45 -0.81 12.44
N SER A 85 6.19 -1.52 11.34
CA SER A 85 5.43 -2.78 11.40
C SER A 85 6.29 -4.00 11.80
N GLY A 86 7.61 -3.89 11.67
CA GLY A 86 8.61 -4.91 12.04
C GLY A 86 9.84 -4.86 11.14
N SER A 87 10.70 -5.87 11.18
CA SER A 87 11.86 -5.96 10.29
C SER A 87 11.51 -6.57 8.94
N ASN A 88 12.27 -6.25 7.90
CA ASN A 88 12.20 -6.97 6.62
C ASN A 88 12.42 -8.47 6.86
N GLY A 89 11.54 -9.35 6.40
CA GLY A 89 11.60 -10.79 6.70
C GLY A 89 10.81 -11.24 7.94
N ASP A 90 10.16 -10.31 8.65
CA ASP A 90 9.10 -10.61 9.61
C ASP A 90 7.71 -10.41 8.97
N TYR A 91 6.67 -10.78 9.73
CA TYR A 91 5.27 -10.45 9.41
C TYR A 91 4.75 -9.34 10.30
N GLN A 92 3.82 -8.56 9.78
CA GLN A 92 2.88 -7.77 10.56
C GLN A 92 1.50 -8.44 10.55
N ILE A 93 0.85 -8.47 11.71
CA ILE A 93 -0.54 -8.93 11.82
C ILE A 93 -1.44 -7.76 11.45
N ILE A 94 -2.24 -7.94 10.40
CA ILE A 94 -3.17 -6.93 9.91
C ILE A 94 -4.56 -7.11 10.53
N THR A 95 -5.30 -6.02 10.63
CA THR A 95 -6.72 -6.00 10.99
C THR A 95 -7.55 -5.69 9.73
N PRO A 96 -8.28 -6.68 9.17
CA PRO A 96 -9.27 -6.42 8.13
C PRO A 96 -10.38 -5.50 8.64
N VAL A 97 -10.79 -4.52 7.83
CA VAL A 97 -11.90 -3.62 8.14
C VAL A 97 -13.22 -4.27 7.73
N GLU A 98 -14.21 -4.28 8.61
CA GLU A 98 -15.54 -4.83 8.34
C GLU A 98 -16.41 -3.87 7.50
N PRO A 99 -17.27 -4.38 6.58
CA PRO A 99 -17.32 -5.77 6.13
C PRO A 99 -16.06 -6.15 5.37
N VAL A 100 -15.47 -7.33 5.65
CA VAL A 100 -14.20 -7.76 5.03
C VAL A 100 -14.26 -7.66 3.51
N HIS A 101 -13.27 -6.99 2.94
CA HIS A 101 -13.16 -6.81 1.50
C HIS A 101 -12.69 -8.11 0.82
N GLU A 102 -13.20 -8.41 -0.38
CA GLU A 102 -12.90 -9.65 -1.10
C GLU A 102 -11.40 -9.88 -1.37
N LEU A 103 -10.63 -8.79 -1.46
CA LEU A 103 -9.17 -8.83 -1.57
C LEU A 103 -8.48 -9.52 -0.39
N LEU A 104 -9.10 -9.49 0.79
CA LEU A 104 -8.56 -10.07 2.02
C LEU A 104 -9.14 -11.47 2.31
N HIS A 105 -9.83 -12.09 1.36
CA HIS A 105 -10.24 -13.48 1.48
C HIS A 105 -9.07 -14.43 1.17
N ASN A 106 -8.90 -15.44 2.02
CA ASN A 106 -7.99 -16.55 1.78
C ASN A 106 -8.69 -17.86 2.17
N PRO A 107 -9.43 -18.50 1.23
CA PRO A 107 -10.20 -19.71 1.54
C PRO A 107 -9.35 -20.88 2.06
N SER A 108 -8.04 -20.88 1.76
CA SER A 108 -7.10 -21.90 2.21
C SER A 108 -6.59 -21.68 3.63
N ALA A 109 -6.74 -20.47 4.19
CA ALA A 109 -6.37 -20.18 5.58
C ALA A 109 -7.45 -20.67 6.56
N PRO A 110 -7.09 -21.12 7.78
CA PRO A 110 -8.06 -21.50 8.81
C PRO A 110 -9.09 -20.41 9.13
N SER A 111 -8.65 -19.14 9.14
CA SER A 111 -9.54 -18.00 9.38
C SER A 111 -10.38 -17.60 8.16
N ARG A 112 -10.15 -18.24 7.00
CA ARG A 112 -10.66 -17.89 5.67
C ARG A 112 -10.32 -16.47 5.20
N MET A 113 -9.43 -15.79 5.91
CA MET A 113 -9.03 -14.41 5.68
C MET A 113 -7.51 -14.28 5.75
N ILE A 114 -7.01 -13.27 5.08
CA ILE A 114 -5.63 -12.82 5.12
C ILE A 114 -5.39 -12.13 6.47
N ARG A 115 -4.34 -12.55 7.18
CA ARG A 115 -3.96 -12.02 8.50
C ARG A 115 -2.54 -11.49 8.56
N HIS A 116 -1.68 -11.91 7.64
CA HIS A 116 -0.26 -11.56 7.65
C HIS A 116 0.14 -10.85 6.37
N PHE A 117 0.70 -9.64 6.52
CA PHE A 117 1.48 -8.98 5.49
C PHE A 117 2.97 -9.03 5.88
N PRO A 118 3.90 -8.93 4.92
CA PRO A 118 5.30 -8.69 5.24
C PRO A 118 5.43 -7.42 6.09
N ALA A 119 6.33 -7.44 7.05
CA ALA A 119 6.67 -6.27 7.82
C ALA A 119 7.77 -5.44 7.15
N HIS A 120 7.82 -4.16 7.51
CA HIS A 120 8.82 -3.21 7.11
C HIS A 120 8.98 -2.13 8.21
N PRO A 121 10.20 -1.64 8.49
CA PRO A 121 10.41 -0.67 9.57
C PRO A 121 9.87 0.74 9.27
N HIS A 122 9.61 1.08 8.00
CA HIS A 122 9.33 2.46 7.56
C HIS A 122 8.07 2.56 6.69
N GLU A 123 6.94 2.07 7.18
CA GLU A 123 5.68 2.09 6.43
C GLU A 123 5.14 3.51 6.22
N GLY A 124 4.48 3.73 5.08
CA GLY A 124 3.85 5.00 4.76
C GLY A 124 2.49 5.23 5.39
N ALA A 125 1.83 6.30 4.95
CA ALA A 125 0.46 6.60 5.30
C ALA A 125 -0.43 6.64 4.06
N VAL A 126 -1.58 5.99 4.16
CA VAL A 126 -2.68 6.12 3.20
C VAL A 126 -4.00 6.42 3.92
N GLY A 127 -4.97 6.99 3.22
CA GLY A 127 -6.29 7.27 3.77
C GLY A 127 -7.34 7.47 2.71
N VAL A 128 -8.61 7.53 3.13
CA VAL A 128 -9.70 7.85 2.22
C VAL A 128 -9.67 9.35 1.95
N PRO A 129 -9.47 9.78 0.70
CA PRO A 129 -9.47 11.21 0.38
C PRO A 129 -10.89 11.79 0.45
N ASP A 130 -10.99 13.05 0.85
CA ASP A 130 -12.27 13.75 0.96
C ASP A 130 -13.05 13.75 -0.37
N GLY A 131 -14.36 13.56 -0.27
CA GLY A 131 -15.28 13.63 -1.40
C GLY A 131 -15.34 12.40 -2.30
N GLU A 132 -14.64 11.30 -1.98
CA GLU A 132 -14.72 10.04 -2.73
C GLU A 132 -15.76 9.07 -2.09
N ALA A 133 -16.86 8.80 -2.80
CA ALA A 133 -17.99 8.02 -2.27
C ALA A 133 -17.81 6.49 -2.34
N ARG A 134 -16.82 5.99 -3.10
CA ARG A 134 -16.62 4.55 -3.37
C ARG A 134 -15.20 4.10 -3.04
N VAL A 135 -14.71 4.58 -1.91
CA VAL A 135 -13.34 4.36 -1.44
C VAL A 135 -13.37 4.04 0.05
N ARG A 136 -12.56 3.07 0.47
CA ARG A 136 -12.47 2.69 1.89
C ARG A 136 -11.12 2.10 2.25
N VAL A 137 -10.73 2.26 3.50
CA VAL A 137 -9.67 1.44 4.11
C VAL A 137 -10.18 0.00 4.19
N ILE A 138 -9.33 -0.96 3.82
CA ILE A 138 -9.66 -2.39 3.92
C ILE A 138 -8.75 -3.15 4.89
N ALA A 139 -7.53 -2.67 5.13
CA ALA A 139 -6.58 -3.27 6.06
C ALA A 139 -5.88 -2.20 6.89
N ILE A 140 -5.71 -2.50 8.19
CA ILE A 140 -5.05 -1.65 9.18
C ILE A 140 -3.87 -2.41 9.79
N GLY A 141 -2.72 -1.75 9.86
CA GLY A 141 -1.52 -2.19 10.54
C GLY A 141 -1.39 -1.59 11.93
N LYS A 142 -0.37 -2.02 12.67
CA LYS A 142 -0.06 -1.50 14.01
C LYS A 142 1.44 -1.36 14.18
N SER A 143 1.89 -0.18 14.58
CA SER A 143 3.29 0.06 14.93
C SER A 143 3.69 -0.78 16.14
N ARG A 144 4.81 -1.49 16.01
CA ARG A 144 5.46 -2.21 17.12
C ARG A 144 6.23 -1.29 18.06
N LYS A 145 6.50 -0.05 17.66
CA LYS A 145 7.20 0.95 18.48
C LYS A 145 6.23 1.71 19.37
N THR A 146 5.16 2.22 18.79
CA THR A 146 4.22 3.13 19.48
C THR A 146 2.89 2.47 19.82
N GLY A 147 2.58 1.32 19.22
CA GLY A 147 1.27 0.69 19.31
C GLY A 147 0.18 1.39 18.48
N ARG A 148 0.52 2.48 17.76
CA ARG A 148 -0.42 3.25 16.94
C ARG A 148 -0.89 2.44 15.74
N THR A 149 -2.17 2.56 15.41
CA THR A 149 -2.73 1.95 14.20
C THR A 149 -2.61 2.89 13.01
N PHE A 150 -2.39 2.32 11.83
CA PHE A 150 -2.27 3.05 10.57
C PHE A 150 -2.89 2.23 9.42
N ASN A 151 -3.37 2.92 8.39
CA ASN A 151 -4.00 2.25 7.26
C ASN A 151 -2.91 1.66 6.37
N LEU A 152 -3.09 0.41 5.94
CA LEU A 152 -2.19 -0.27 5.00
C LEU A 152 -2.72 -0.17 3.57
N VAL A 153 -4.03 -0.36 3.41
CA VAL A 153 -4.66 -0.51 2.09
C VAL A 153 -5.93 0.31 2.00
N VAL A 154 -6.01 1.14 0.96
CA VAL A 154 -7.22 1.86 0.56
C VAL A 154 -7.67 1.33 -0.80
N ALA A 155 -8.90 0.82 -0.86
CA ALA A 155 -9.51 0.30 -2.07
C ALA A 155 -10.49 1.29 -2.68
N PHE A 156 -10.37 1.48 -3.99
CA PHE A 156 -11.24 2.29 -4.84
C PHE A 156 -12.06 1.36 -5.73
N GLU A 157 -13.37 1.33 -5.50
CA GLU A 157 -14.29 0.61 -6.39
C GLU A 157 -14.48 1.35 -7.72
N ARG A 158 -15.11 0.67 -8.68
CA ARG A 158 -15.54 1.33 -9.92
C ARG A 158 -16.51 2.47 -9.57
N ALA A 159 -16.22 3.65 -10.10
CA ALA A 159 -17.01 4.86 -9.89
C ALA A 159 -17.05 5.70 -11.16
N LYS A 160 -18.07 6.55 -11.27
CA LYS A 160 -18.16 7.53 -12.36
C LYS A 160 -17.28 8.74 -12.04
N ASP A 161 -16.44 9.17 -12.98
CA ASP A 161 -15.79 10.47 -12.88
C ASP A 161 -16.76 11.60 -13.27
N LYS A 162 -16.32 12.86 -13.10
CA LYS A 162 -17.12 14.05 -13.45
C LYS A 162 -17.46 14.14 -14.94
N GLN A 163 -16.77 13.38 -15.79
CA GLN A 163 -16.97 13.33 -17.24
C GLN A 163 -17.85 12.15 -17.66
N GLY A 164 -18.34 11.34 -16.71
CA GLY A 164 -19.20 10.19 -16.94
C GLY A 164 -18.47 8.89 -17.29
N HIS A 165 -17.13 8.87 -17.27
CA HIS A 165 -16.36 7.64 -17.48
C HIS A 165 -16.49 6.71 -16.27
N THR A 166 -16.65 5.41 -16.51
CA THR A 166 -16.53 4.42 -15.43
C THR A 166 -15.05 4.16 -15.18
N LEU A 167 -14.51 4.70 -14.10
CA LEU A 167 -13.13 4.47 -13.71
C LEU A 167 -12.90 3.00 -13.35
N GLY A 168 -11.74 2.48 -13.75
CA GLY A 168 -11.22 1.23 -13.24
C GLY A 168 -10.92 1.30 -11.74
N ARG A 169 -10.88 0.13 -11.12
CA ARG A 169 -10.55 -0.04 -9.71
C ARG A 169 -9.17 0.52 -9.36
N GLY A 170 -8.95 0.82 -8.09
CA GLY A 170 -7.71 1.39 -7.61
C GLY A 170 -7.30 0.85 -6.25
N ILE A 171 -6.00 0.75 -6.01
CA ILE A 171 -5.41 0.44 -4.72
C ILE A 171 -4.34 1.49 -4.42
N ALA A 172 -4.41 2.06 -3.21
CA ALA A 172 -3.31 2.80 -2.60
C ALA A 172 -2.78 1.96 -1.43
N GLU A 173 -1.50 1.59 -1.51
CA GLU A 173 -0.80 0.79 -0.50
C GLU A 173 0.24 1.64 0.24
N ALA A 174 0.36 1.41 1.54
CA ALA A 174 1.27 2.14 2.43
C ALA A 174 2.75 1.80 2.23
N SER A 175 3.09 0.57 1.83
CA SER A 175 4.48 0.18 1.56
C SER A 175 4.61 -0.80 0.40
N PHE A 176 5.57 -0.51 -0.49
CA PHE A 176 5.94 -1.42 -1.57
C PHE A 176 6.63 -2.69 -1.05
N HIS A 177 7.13 -2.66 0.20
CA HIS A 177 7.79 -3.81 0.83
C HIS A 177 6.88 -5.02 1.03
N HIS A 178 5.56 -4.85 0.91
CA HIS A 178 4.61 -5.95 0.88
C HIS A 178 4.77 -6.86 -0.35
N PHE A 179 5.45 -6.41 -1.40
CA PHE A 179 5.48 -7.06 -2.71
C PHE A 179 6.89 -7.40 -3.22
N VAL A 180 7.94 -7.09 -2.46
CA VAL A 180 9.32 -7.30 -2.91
C VAL A 180 9.91 -8.58 -2.35
N ASP A 181 10.64 -9.27 -3.21
CA ASP A 181 11.18 -10.60 -2.96
C ASP A 181 12.04 -10.71 -1.69
N TYR A 182 12.86 -9.70 -1.40
CA TYR A 182 13.75 -9.76 -0.23
C TYR A 182 13.01 -9.62 1.10
N ASN A 183 11.82 -9.00 1.09
CA ASN A 183 10.94 -8.95 2.25
C ASN A 183 10.24 -10.28 2.49
N TRP A 184 10.13 -11.13 1.46
CA TRP A 184 9.56 -12.47 1.54
C TRP A 184 10.62 -13.54 1.81
N ASP A 185 11.87 -13.26 1.45
CA ASP A 185 13.01 -14.15 1.63
C ASP A 185 14.29 -13.32 1.77
N THR A 186 14.78 -13.21 3.00
CA THR A 186 15.95 -12.39 3.34
C THR A 186 17.25 -12.93 2.76
N GLU A 187 17.29 -14.19 2.29
CA GLU A 187 18.47 -14.79 1.66
C GLU A 187 18.73 -14.23 0.25
N LYS A 188 17.73 -13.58 -0.36
CA LYS A 188 17.88 -12.88 -1.64
C LYS A 188 18.69 -11.58 -1.56
N GLY A 189 19.03 -11.16 -0.34
CA GLY A 189 19.77 -9.93 -0.08
C GLY A 189 18.93 -8.67 -0.26
N ALA A 190 19.39 -7.55 0.29
CA ALA A 190 18.73 -6.25 0.18
C ALA A 190 19.63 -5.25 -0.58
N PRO A 191 19.05 -4.19 -1.15
CA PRO A 191 19.84 -3.07 -1.67
C PRO A 191 20.76 -2.48 -0.60
N SER A 192 21.92 -1.96 -1.00
CA SER A 192 22.95 -1.46 -0.07
C SER A 192 22.54 -0.26 0.79
N PHE A 193 21.45 0.41 0.44
CA PHE A 193 20.87 1.51 1.21
C PHE A 193 19.94 1.04 2.34
N VAL A 194 19.56 -0.25 2.37
CA VAL A 194 18.82 -0.85 3.48
C VAL A 194 19.84 -1.25 4.54
N VAL A 195 19.75 -0.61 5.71
CA VAL A 195 20.73 -0.79 6.80
C VAL A 195 20.14 -1.49 8.01
N GLU A 196 18.82 -1.60 8.08
CA GLU A 196 18.10 -2.24 9.17
C GLU A 196 18.31 -3.76 9.15
N PRO A 197 18.57 -4.39 10.32
CA PRO A 197 18.77 -5.82 10.38
C PRO A 197 17.49 -6.57 9.96
N PRO A 198 17.61 -7.65 9.17
CA PRO A 198 16.47 -8.46 8.79
C PRO A 198 15.89 -9.21 9.99
N GLY A 199 14.62 -9.58 9.87
CA GLY A 199 13.92 -10.51 10.73
C GLY A 199 13.99 -11.94 10.20
N GLU A 200 13.42 -12.86 10.99
CA GLU A 200 13.42 -14.30 10.70
C GLU A 200 12.00 -14.90 10.79
N GLY A 201 10.98 -14.05 10.92
CA GLY A 201 9.58 -14.48 11.07
C GLY A 201 9.09 -15.33 9.92
N ILE A 202 9.43 -14.98 8.68
CA ILE A 202 9.02 -15.75 7.51
C ILE A 202 9.69 -17.13 7.49
N LYS A 203 10.96 -17.23 7.88
CA LYS A 203 11.65 -18.53 7.98
C LYS A 203 11.07 -19.40 9.10
N ARG A 204 10.69 -18.80 10.23
CA ARG A 204 10.03 -19.52 11.34
C ARG A 204 8.62 -19.98 10.97
N GLU A 205 7.88 -19.17 10.22
CA GLU A 205 6.47 -19.43 9.87
C GLU A 205 6.24 -19.31 8.35
N PRO A 206 6.79 -20.24 7.55
CA PRO A 206 6.74 -20.14 6.08
C PRO A 206 5.32 -20.27 5.52
N ASN A 207 4.41 -20.93 6.25
CA ASN A 207 3.02 -21.10 5.84
C ASN A 207 2.24 -19.78 5.82
N ALA A 208 2.60 -18.81 6.68
CA ALA A 208 1.95 -17.49 6.71
C ALA A 208 2.22 -16.66 5.44
N LEU A 209 3.27 -17.00 4.66
CA LEU A 209 3.56 -16.35 3.38
C LEU A 209 2.47 -16.63 2.33
N SER A 210 1.64 -17.66 2.55
CA SER A 210 0.48 -17.91 1.70
C SER A 210 -0.55 -16.78 1.73
N ASP A 211 -0.63 -16.01 2.83
CA ASP A 211 -1.54 -14.86 2.96
C ASP A 211 -1.18 -13.76 1.97
N ILE A 212 0.08 -13.30 1.96
CA ILE A 212 0.48 -12.24 1.02
C ILE A 212 0.41 -12.73 -0.43
N LYS A 213 0.75 -13.99 -0.70
CA LYS A 213 0.59 -14.58 -2.05
C LYS A 213 -0.87 -14.63 -2.49
N ALA A 214 -1.79 -14.92 -1.57
CA ALA A 214 -3.23 -14.85 -1.84
C ALA A 214 -3.66 -13.40 -2.10
N TYR A 215 -3.17 -12.43 -1.33
CA TYR A 215 -3.46 -11.00 -1.55
C TYR A 215 -3.01 -10.55 -2.95
N VAL A 216 -1.77 -10.84 -3.34
CA VAL A 216 -1.23 -10.51 -4.67
C VAL A 216 -2.07 -11.14 -5.79
N ARG A 217 -2.48 -12.41 -5.62
CA ARG A 217 -3.38 -13.08 -6.58
C ARG A 217 -4.74 -12.38 -6.66
N ASN A 218 -5.34 -12.07 -5.51
CA ASN A 218 -6.63 -11.40 -5.44
C ASN A 218 -6.56 -10.02 -6.10
N LEU A 219 -5.49 -9.26 -5.86
CA LEU A 219 -5.24 -7.97 -6.50
C LEU A 219 -5.22 -8.08 -8.02
N ALA A 220 -4.44 -9.02 -8.56
CA ALA A 220 -4.34 -9.21 -10.01
C ALA A 220 -5.70 -9.52 -10.66
N ILE A 221 -6.49 -10.38 -10.03
CA ILE A 221 -7.85 -10.72 -10.49
C ILE A 221 -8.79 -9.52 -10.36
N TRP A 222 -8.72 -8.81 -9.24
CA TRP A 222 -9.66 -7.75 -8.90
C TRP A 222 -9.44 -6.47 -9.70
N LEU A 223 -8.17 -6.14 -10.01
CA LEU A 223 -7.75 -5.00 -10.83
C LEU A 223 -7.88 -5.26 -12.33
N ALA A 224 -8.07 -6.53 -12.75
CA ALA A 224 -8.32 -6.84 -14.13
C ALA A 224 -9.55 -6.04 -14.66
N PRO A 225 -9.45 -5.46 -15.87
CA PRO A 225 -10.60 -4.84 -16.49
C PRO A 225 -11.69 -5.90 -16.68
N SER A 226 -12.95 -5.52 -16.47
CA SER A 226 -14.07 -6.39 -16.81
C SER A 226 -13.96 -6.78 -18.29
N PRO A 227 -14.32 -8.02 -18.68
CA PRO A 227 -14.46 -8.37 -20.08
C PRO A 227 -15.30 -7.29 -20.76
N ARG A 228 -14.82 -6.79 -21.91
CA ARG A 228 -15.66 -5.91 -22.74
C ARG A 228 -16.84 -6.76 -23.20
N GLU A 229 -18.06 -6.31 -22.90
CA GLU A 229 -19.25 -6.77 -23.60
C GLU A 229 -19.17 -6.42 -25.09
#